data_AF-A0A2N1P9N6-F1
#
_entry.id   AF-A0A2N1P9N6-F1
#
_cell.length_a   1.000
_cell.length_b   1.000
_cell.length_c   1.000
_cell.angle_alpha   90.00
_cell.angle_beta   90.00
_cell.angle_gamma   90.00
#
_symmetry.space_group_name_H-M   'P 1'
#
loop_
_entity.id
_entity.type
_entity.pdbx_description
1 polymer ?
#
loop_
_entity_poly.entity_id
_entity_poly.type
_entity_poly.pdbx_seq_one_letter_code
_entity_poly.pdbx_strand_id
1 'polypeptide(L)' 'MIDKTTDPQEAIRIAIKREREAHEFYKNHADLFENKATKEMFLFLAKEEKKHEERLQAELDENLHYEM' A
#
# COMPACT_ATOMS: atom_id res chain seq x y z
N MET A 1 0.81 16.89 3.31
CA MET A 1 0.59 16.20 4.60
C MET A 1 -0.92 15.98 4.69
N ILE A 2 -1.40 14.82 5.16
CA ILE A 2 -2.85 14.59 5.32
C ILE A 2 -3.30 15.32 6.59
N ASP A 3 -4.34 16.13 6.50
CA ASP A 3 -4.96 16.84 7.61
C ASP A 3 -6.50 16.81 7.52
N LYS A 4 -7.19 17.46 8.47
CA LYS A 4 -8.66 17.44 8.58
C LYS A 4 -9.40 18.06 7.39
N THR A 5 -8.71 18.78 6.51
CA THR A 5 -9.25 19.41 5.30
C THR A 5 -8.98 18.62 4.03
N THR A 6 -8.22 17.52 4.13
CA THR A 6 -7.92 16.66 2.98
C THR A 6 -9.19 15.94 2.55
N ASP A 7 -9.51 16.04 1.25
CA ASP A 7 -10.57 15.27 0.62
C ASP A 7 -10.37 13.76 0.86
N PRO A 8 -11.41 13.01 1.30
CA PRO A 8 -11.27 11.58 1.58
C PRO A 8 -10.72 10.76 0.41
N GLN A 9 -11.13 11.07 -0.83
CA GLN A 9 -10.63 10.35 -2.00
C GLN A 9 -9.15 10.67 -2.24
N GLU A 10 -8.74 11.93 -2.02
CA GLU A 10 -7.32 12.31 -2.09
C GLU A 10 -6.48 11.63 -1.01
N ALA A 11 -7.01 11.49 0.21
CA ALA A 11 -6.36 10.73 1.26
C ALA A 11 -6.15 9.26 0.86
N ILE A 12 -7.15 8.64 0.22
CA ILE A 12 -7.04 7.26 -0.30
C ILE A 12 -6.01 7.18 -1.42
N ARG A 13 -5.98 8.12 -2.37
CA ARG A 13 -4.96 8.17 -3.45
C ARG A 13 -3.54 8.29 -2.89
N ILE A 14 -3.35 9.11 -1.86
CA ILE A 14 -2.07 9.24 -1.15
C ILE A 14 -1.71 7.91 -0.45
N ALA A 15 -2.69 7.25 0.20
CA ALA A 15 -2.47 5.97 0.85
C ALA A 15 -2.05 4.87 -0.15
N ILE A 16 -2.75 4.74 -1.29
CA ILE A 16 -2.39 3.79 -2.37
C ILE A 16 -0.94 3.99 -2.82
N LYS A 17 -0.52 5.25 -3.02
CA LYS A 17 0.86 5.56 -3.39
C LYS A 17 1.86 5.07 -2.33
N ARG A 18 1.54 5.25 -1.03
CA ARG A 18 2.39 4.79 0.07
C ARG A 18 2.46 3.28 0.17
N GLU A 19 1.35 2.56 -0.05
CA GLU A 19 1.36 1.10 -0.07
C GLU A 19 2.25 0.56 -1.21
N ARG A 20 2.23 1.19 -2.38
CA ARG A 20 3.14 0.85 -3.49
C ARG A 20 4.61 1.07 -3.13
N GLU A 21 4.92 2.22 -2.52
CA GLU A 21 6.27 2.54 -2.07
C GLU A 21 6.76 1.54 -1.00
N ALA A 22 5.88 1.15 -0.07
CA ALA A 22 6.18 0.17 0.97
C ALA A 22 6.37 -1.25 0.40
N HIS A 23 5.53 -1.66 -0.55
CA HIS A 23 5.67 -2.94 -1.26
C HIS A 23 7.06 -3.05 -1.91
N GLU A 24 7.44 -2.07 -2.71
CA GLU A 24 8.74 -2.05 -3.39
C GLU A 24 9.89 -1.95 -2.39
N PHE A 25 9.72 -1.19 -1.29
CA PHE A 25 10.70 -1.15 -0.21
C PHE A 25 10.94 -2.55 0.36
N TYR A 26 9.91 -3.24 0.84
CA TYR A 26 10.09 -4.56 1.44
C TYR A 26 10.61 -5.61 0.46
N LYS A 27 10.09 -5.58 -0.77
CA LYS A 27 10.52 -6.52 -1.82
C LYS A 27 12.00 -6.35 -2.18
N ASN A 28 12.45 -5.11 -2.41
CA ASN A 28 13.84 -4.83 -2.76
C ASN A 28 14.80 -5.12 -1.59
N HIS A 29 14.36 -4.90 -0.35
CA HIS A 29 15.19 -5.17 0.82
C HIS A 29 15.22 -6.66 1.19
N ALA A 30 14.23 -7.45 0.81
CA ALA A 30 14.24 -8.90 1.04
C ALA A 30 15.48 -9.59 0.44
N ASP A 31 15.99 -9.08 -0.69
CA ASP A 31 17.18 -9.61 -1.36
C ASP A 31 18.50 -9.19 -0.72
N LEU A 32 18.49 -8.22 0.19
CA LEU A 32 19.67 -7.78 0.93
C LEU A 32 20.01 -8.69 2.13
N PHE A 33 19.10 -9.58 2.53
CA PHE A 33 19.27 -10.44 3.69
C PHE A 33 19.60 -11.89 3.28
N GLU A 34 20.73 -12.40 3.78
CA GLU A 34 21.13 -13.81 3.60
C GLU A 34 20.32 -14.76 4.49
N ASN A 35 19.83 -14.26 5.63
CA ASN A 35 19.03 -15.06 6.56
C ASN A 35 17.64 -15.33 5.96
N LYS A 36 17.34 -16.61 5.74
CA LYS A 36 16.08 -17.08 5.13
C LYS A 36 14.83 -16.56 5.86
N ALA A 37 14.80 -16.60 7.20
CA ALA A 37 13.63 -16.16 7.97
C ALA A 37 13.39 -14.65 7.83
N THR A 38 14.45 -13.85 7.78
CA THR A 38 14.36 -12.40 7.57
C THR A 38 13.87 -12.09 6.15
N LYS A 39 14.40 -12.79 5.15
CA LYS A 39 13.95 -12.67 3.76
C LYS A 39 12.46 -13.02 3.62
N GLU A 40 12.02 -14.12 4.23
CA GLU A 40 10.61 -14.53 4.22
C GLU A 40 9.70 -13.51 4.91
N MET A 41 10.15 -12.91 6.03
CA MET A 41 9.40 -11.84 6.70
C MET A 41 9.21 -10.61 5.80
N PHE A 42 10.26 -10.15 5.11
CA PHE A 42 10.17 -9.01 4.19
C PHE A 42 9.28 -9.31 2.98
N LEU A 43 9.38 -10.51 2.40
CA LEU A 43 8.48 -10.93 1.32
C LEU A 43 7.03 -11.03 1.78
N PHE A 44 6.79 -11.47 3.02
CA PHE A 44 5.46 -11.47 3.62
C PHE A 44 4.92 -10.05 3.74
N LEU A 45 5.70 -9.11 4.29
CA LEU A 45 5.28 -7.71 4.41
C LEU A 45 4.98 -7.09 3.04
N ALA A 46 5.85 -7.29 2.05
CA ALA A 46 5.59 -6.84 0.68
C ALA A 46 4.24 -7.36 0.16
N LYS A 47 3.92 -8.63 0.41
CA LYS A 47 2.65 -9.22 0.00
C LYS A 47 1.44 -8.59 0.73
N GLU A 48 1.57 -8.26 2.01
CA GLU A 48 0.50 -7.58 2.75
C GLU A 48 0.25 -6.17 2.21
N GLU A 49 1.28 -5.38 1.92
CA GLU A 49 1.09 -4.04 1.35
C GLU A 49 0.42 -4.09 -0.03
N LYS A 50 0.67 -5.15 -0.81
CA LYS A 50 -0.05 -5.35 -2.08
C LYS A 50 -1.56 -5.56 -1.87
N LYS A 51 -1.95 -6.32 -0.84
CA LYS A 51 -3.37 -6.50 -0.48
C LYS A 51 -3.99 -5.20 0.03
N HIS A 52 -3.24 -4.41 0.79
CA HIS A 52 -3.69 -3.09 1.25
C HIS A 52 -3.93 -2.15 0.06
N GLU A 53 -3.01 -2.11 -0.90
CA GLU A 53 -3.17 -1.36 -2.15
C GLU A 53 -4.46 -1.75 -2.90
N GLU A 54 -4.67 -3.06 -3.10
CA GLU A 54 -5.86 -3.59 -3.80
C GLU A 54 -7.16 -3.22 -3.08
N ARG A 55 -7.17 -3.30 -1.74
CA ARG A 55 -8.34 -2.92 -0.94
C ARG A 55 -8.64 -1.42 -1.04
N LEU A 56 -7.62 -0.56 -0.97
CA LEU A 56 -7.78 0.88 -1.11
C LEU A 56 -8.22 1.28 -2.52
N GLN A 57 -7.72 0.58 -3.55
CA GLN A 57 -8.17 0.80 -4.93
C GLN A 57 -9.65 0.44 -5.10
N ALA A 58 -10.08 -0.70 -4.55
CA ALA A 58 -11.48 -1.10 -4.58
C ALA A 58 -12.40 -0.07 -3.87
N GLU A 59 -11.97 0.43 -2.70
CA GLU A 59 -12.69 1.47 -1.96
C GLU A 59 -12.78 2.78 -2.75
N LEU A 60 -11.70 3.18 -3.43
CA LEU A 60 -11.70 4.37 -4.28
C LEU A 60 -12.66 4.21 -5.46
N ASP A 61 -12.63 3.06 -6.12
CA ASP A 61 -13.47 2.77 -7.27
C ASP A 61 -14.96 2.71 -6.88
N GLU A 62 -15.30 2.10 -5.74
CA GLU A 62 -16.66 2.06 -5.21
C GLU A 62 -17.18 3.46 -4.87
N ASN A 63 -16.39 4.30 -4.20
CA ASN A 63 -16.79 5.66 -3.85
C ASN A 63 -16.98 6.57 -5.08
N LEU A 64 -16.23 6.35 -6.16
CA LEU A 64 -16.44 7.06 -7.44
C LEU A 64 -17.79 6.71 -8.10
N HIS A 65 -18.34 5.52 -7.84
CA HIS A 65 -19.63 5.12 -8.39
C HIS A 65 -20.83 5.77 -7.68
N TYR A 66 -20.69 6.24 -6.44
CA TYR A 66 -21.75 6.88 -5.67
C TYR A 66 -21.94 8.38 -5.97
N GLU A 67 -20.98 9.02 -6.63
CA GLU A 67 -21.03 10.46 -6.96
C GLU A 67 -21.53 10.77 -8.39
N MET A 68 -21.87 9.74 -9.19
CA MET A 68 -22.51 9.87 -10.52
C MET A 68 -24.03 9.70 -10.44
#